data_AF-C7DUE5-F1
#
_entry.id   AF-C7DUE5-F1
#
_cell.length_a   1.000
_cell.length_b   1.000
_cell.length_c   1.000
_cell.angle_alpha   90.00
_cell.angle_beta   90.00
_cell.angle_gamma   90.00
#
_symmetry.space_group_name_H-M   'P 1'
#
loop_
_entity.id
_entity.type
_entity.pdbx_description
1 polymer ?
#
loop_
_entity_poly.entity_id
_entity_poly.type
_entity_poly.pdbx_seq_one_letter_code
_entity_poly.pdbx_strand_id
1 'polypeptide(L)'
;LQAGVYLLFYTLLVSLPMLVGIFYVYKITGTMNFYLLNNYLFDLEILYFSLVMAFLVKMPMFLVHLWLPKAHVEAPVSGSMILAGIMLKLGGYGLLRVLPFLQLMGLKFNYIWISISLVGGVLVSLICLRQTDLKALIAYSSVAHMGIVLAGLMTMTYSGICGSYTLMIAHGLCSSGLFCLANISYERLGSRSLLINKGLLNFMPSMALWWFLLSSS
;
A
#
# COMPACT_ATOMS: atom_id res chain seq x y z
N LEU A 1 -9.74 -13.55 -13.36
CA LEU A 1 -10.60 -14.24 -12.34
C LEU A 1 -9.77 -14.68 -11.15
N GLN A 2 -8.63 -15.33 -11.39
CA GLN A 2 -7.75 -15.82 -10.33
C GLN A 2 -7.22 -14.70 -9.42
N ALA A 3 -6.91 -13.50 -9.97
CA ALA A 3 -6.50 -12.35 -9.15
C ALA A 3 -7.60 -11.85 -8.20
N GLY A 4 -8.87 -11.88 -8.63
CA GLY A 4 -10.00 -11.49 -7.78
C GLY A 4 -10.17 -12.44 -6.58
N VAL A 5 -9.99 -13.74 -6.81
CA VAL A 5 -10.01 -14.76 -5.76
C VAL A 5 -8.86 -14.55 -4.78
N TYR A 6 -7.64 -14.25 -5.27
CA TYR A 6 -6.53 -13.92 -4.38
C TYR A 6 -6.81 -12.69 -3.52
N LEU A 7 -7.27 -11.58 -4.11
CA LEU A 7 -7.58 -10.38 -3.35
C LEU A 7 -8.61 -10.64 -2.25
N LEU A 8 -9.67 -11.41 -2.55
CA LEU A 8 -10.70 -11.76 -1.59
C LEU A 8 -10.16 -12.59 -0.43
N PHE A 9 -9.42 -13.67 -0.70
CA PHE A 9 -8.91 -14.54 0.37
C PHE A 9 -7.87 -13.85 1.25
N TYR A 10 -6.94 -13.09 0.66
CA TYR A 10 -5.93 -12.38 1.44
C TYR A 10 -6.56 -11.34 2.37
N THR A 11 -7.57 -10.61 1.89
CA THR A 11 -8.22 -9.56 2.70
C THR A 11 -9.16 -10.15 3.76
N LEU A 12 -9.95 -11.17 3.42
CA LEU A 12 -10.89 -11.79 4.36
C LEU A 12 -10.18 -12.47 5.53
N LEU A 13 -9.18 -13.30 5.25
CA LEU A 13 -8.50 -14.10 6.27
C LEU A 13 -7.92 -13.24 7.39
N VAL A 14 -7.42 -12.05 7.06
CA VAL A 14 -6.81 -11.17 8.06
C VAL A 14 -7.80 -10.18 8.66
N SER A 15 -8.91 -9.88 7.96
CA SER A 15 -9.99 -9.07 8.52
C SER A 15 -10.75 -9.74 9.67
N LEU A 16 -10.84 -11.08 9.67
CA LEU A 16 -11.56 -11.82 10.72
C LEU A 16 -10.87 -11.71 12.10
N PRO A 17 -9.55 -11.94 12.25
CA PRO A 17 -8.83 -11.66 13.49
C PRO A 17 -9.00 -10.21 13.98
N MET A 18 -8.97 -9.23 13.06
CA MET A 18 -9.18 -7.82 13.40
C MET A 18 -10.58 -7.60 13.99
N LEU A 19 -11.62 -8.22 13.44
CA LEU A 19 -12.98 -8.12 13.97
C LEU A 19 -13.07 -8.66 15.41
N VAL A 20 -12.41 -9.78 15.70
CA VAL A 20 -12.34 -10.32 17.07
C VAL A 20 -11.61 -9.34 18.00
N GLY A 21 -10.51 -8.74 17.54
CA GLY A 21 -9.79 -7.69 18.27
C GLY A 21 -10.67 -6.48 18.59
N ILE A 22 -11.51 -6.05 17.66
CA ILE A 22 -12.46 -4.94 17.86
C ILE A 22 -13.49 -5.28 18.94
N PHE A 23 -14.08 -6.47 18.92
CA PHE A 23 -15.04 -6.89 19.95
C PHE A 23 -14.38 -6.99 21.33
N TYR A 24 -13.11 -7.42 21.37
CA TYR A 24 -12.35 -7.46 22.60
C TYR A 24 -12.10 -6.05 23.18
N VAL A 25 -11.72 -5.09 22.34
CA VAL A 25 -11.57 -3.68 22.75
C VAL A 25 -12.88 -3.14 23.31
N TYR A 26 -14.00 -3.36 22.60
CA TYR A 26 -15.32 -2.90 23.05
C TYR A 26 -15.70 -3.48 24.42
N LYS A 27 -15.38 -4.74 24.68
CA LYS A 27 -15.66 -5.38 25.97
C LYS A 27 -14.90 -4.73 27.13
N ILE A 28 -13.69 -4.21 26.90
CA ILE A 28 -12.87 -3.57 27.93
C ILE A 28 -13.27 -2.12 28.15
N THR A 29 -13.36 -1.34 27.07
CA THR A 29 -13.51 0.12 27.16
C THR A 29 -14.96 0.58 27.15
N GLY A 30 -15.89 -0.29 26.76
CA GLY A 30 -17.32 0.02 26.59
C GLY A 30 -17.62 1.03 25.47
N THR A 31 -16.61 1.53 24.75
CA THR A 31 -16.75 2.58 23.75
C THR A 31 -15.84 2.33 22.55
N MET A 32 -16.33 2.67 21.35
CA MET A 32 -15.59 2.57 20.08
C MET A 32 -15.13 3.92 19.53
N ASN A 33 -15.27 5.00 20.31
CA ASN A 33 -14.84 6.33 19.89
C ASN A 33 -13.32 6.45 19.99
N PHE A 34 -12.64 6.70 18.87
CA PHE A 34 -11.17 6.83 18.82
C PHE A 34 -10.59 7.86 19.80
N TYR A 35 -11.30 8.97 20.02
CA TYR A 35 -10.86 9.99 20.98
C TYR A 35 -10.83 9.48 22.42
N LEU A 36 -11.81 8.67 22.81
CA LEU A 36 -11.87 8.07 24.16
C LEU A 36 -10.89 6.90 24.28
N LEU A 37 -10.74 6.12 23.20
CA LEU A 37 -9.80 5.00 23.14
C LEU A 37 -8.34 5.41 23.31
N ASN A 38 -7.96 6.61 22.85
CA ASN A 38 -6.58 7.10 22.95
C ASN A 38 -6.07 7.25 24.40
N ASN A 39 -6.97 7.34 25.37
CA ASN A 39 -6.60 7.42 26.78
C ASN A 39 -6.27 6.04 27.39
N TYR A 40 -6.62 4.96 26.71
CA TYR A 40 -6.34 3.60 27.15
C TYR A 40 -5.05 3.08 26.50
N LEU A 41 -4.20 2.48 27.32
CA LEU A 41 -2.98 1.81 26.89
C LEU A 41 -3.16 0.29 27.06
N PHE A 42 -3.24 -0.44 25.95
CA PHE A 42 -3.36 -1.89 25.98
C PHE A 42 -1.98 -2.57 26.00
N ASP A 43 -1.77 -3.50 26.93
CA ASP A 43 -0.55 -4.33 27.05
C ASP A 43 -0.85 -5.80 26.70
N LEU A 44 -1.55 -6.06 25.59
CA LEU A 44 -1.87 -7.42 25.12
C LEU A 44 -1.30 -7.69 23.74
N GLU A 45 -0.41 -8.69 23.65
CA GLU A 45 0.34 -9.00 22.43
C GLU A 45 -0.59 -9.51 21.33
N ILE A 46 -1.53 -10.39 21.69
CA ILE A 46 -2.52 -10.94 20.77
C ILE A 46 -3.39 -9.82 20.18
N LEU A 47 -3.73 -8.82 20.99
CA LEU A 47 -4.51 -7.67 20.53
C LEU A 47 -3.72 -6.84 19.52
N TYR A 48 -2.44 -6.61 19.80
CA TYR A 48 -1.54 -5.91 18.87
C TYR A 48 -1.47 -6.62 17.52
N PHE A 49 -1.18 -7.92 17.49
CA PHE A 49 -1.07 -8.66 16.23
C PHE A 49 -2.41 -8.72 15.47
N SER A 50 -3.53 -8.96 16.16
CA SER A 50 -4.85 -9.03 15.51
C SER A 50 -5.28 -7.72 14.84
N LEU A 51 -4.99 -6.57 15.48
CA LEU A 51 -5.33 -5.27 14.92
C LEU A 51 -4.35 -4.82 13.83
N VAL A 52 -3.05 -5.03 14.01
CA VAL A 52 -2.02 -4.54 13.08
C VAL A 52 -1.95 -5.38 11.80
N MET A 53 -2.06 -6.72 11.89
CA MET A 53 -1.89 -7.60 10.73
C MET A 53 -2.86 -7.30 9.58
N ALA A 54 -4.11 -6.93 9.88
CA ALA A 54 -5.11 -6.62 8.86
C ALA A 54 -4.70 -5.43 7.98
N PHE A 55 -4.03 -4.45 8.58
CA PHE A 55 -3.54 -3.30 7.83
C PHE A 55 -2.23 -3.62 7.09
N LEU A 56 -1.38 -4.50 7.62
CA LEU A 56 -0.16 -4.97 6.95
C LEU A 56 -0.44 -5.78 5.67
N VAL A 57 -1.62 -6.39 5.54
CA VAL A 57 -2.04 -7.04 4.29
C VAL A 57 -2.61 -6.04 3.30
N LYS A 58 -3.38 -5.05 3.78
CA LYS A 58 -3.94 -3.98 2.94
C LYS A 58 -2.87 -3.02 2.43
N MET A 59 -1.85 -2.72 3.24
CA MET A 59 -0.61 -2.03 2.87
C MET A 59 0.45 -3.10 2.61
N PRO A 60 0.58 -3.62 1.37
CA PRO A 60 1.30 -4.84 1.09
C PRO A 60 2.75 -4.75 1.57
N MET A 61 3.03 -5.47 2.65
CA MET A 61 4.38 -5.74 3.10
C MET A 61 5.02 -6.82 2.22
N PHE A 62 6.35 -6.90 2.23
CA PHE A 62 7.15 -7.74 1.34
C PHE A 62 6.85 -9.25 1.33
N LEU A 63 6.13 -9.81 2.29
CA LEU A 63 5.71 -11.23 2.24
C LEU A 63 4.33 -11.42 1.61
N VAL A 64 3.48 -10.40 1.72
CA VAL A 64 2.07 -10.47 1.34
C VAL A 64 1.81 -9.66 0.06
N HIS A 65 2.84 -9.13 -0.58
CA HIS A 65 2.69 -8.21 -1.70
C HIS A 65 2.16 -8.82 -3.00
N LEU A 66 2.23 -10.14 -3.17
CA LEU A 66 1.97 -10.82 -4.45
C LEU A 66 0.53 -10.66 -4.98
N TRP A 67 -0.45 -10.39 -4.10
CA TRP A 67 -1.82 -10.15 -4.53
C TRP A 67 -1.94 -8.83 -5.32
N LEU A 68 -1.13 -7.82 -5.00
CA LEU A 68 -1.28 -6.49 -5.57
C LEU A 68 -0.88 -6.43 -7.06
N PRO A 69 0.32 -6.90 -7.49
CA PRO A 69 0.67 -6.90 -8.91
C PRO A 69 -0.31 -7.70 -9.76
N LYS A 70 -0.76 -8.87 -9.26
CA LYS A 70 -1.75 -9.70 -9.96
C LYS A 70 -3.10 -8.99 -10.10
N ALA A 71 -3.56 -8.30 -9.06
CA ALA A 71 -4.80 -7.52 -9.09
C ALA A 71 -4.75 -6.40 -10.14
N HIS A 72 -3.64 -5.64 -10.20
CA HIS A 72 -3.50 -4.54 -11.16
C HIS A 72 -3.41 -5.01 -12.62
N VAL A 73 -2.81 -6.17 -12.89
CA VAL A 73 -2.66 -6.69 -14.26
C VAL A 73 -4.01 -7.17 -14.83
N GLU A 74 -4.88 -7.76 -14.00
CA GLU A 74 -6.18 -8.27 -14.43
C GLU A 74 -7.31 -7.21 -14.37
N ALA A 75 -7.18 -6.19 -13.52
CA ALA A 75 -8.25 -5.22 -13.31
C ALA A 75 -8.46 -4.25 -14.51
N PRO A 76 -9.71 -3.77 -14.70
CA PRO A 76 -9.97 -2.62 -15.55
C PRO A 76 -9.24 -1.39 -15.01
N VAL A 77 -9.02 -0.41 -15.87
CA VAL A 77 -8.16 0.74 -15.58
C VAL A 77 -8.71 1.58 -14.43
N SER A 78 -10.01 1.85 -14.44
CA SER A 78 -10.71 2.52 -13.34
C SER A 78 -10.51 1.79 -12.01
N GLY A 79 -10.62 0.45 -12.01
CA GLY A 79 -10.33 -0.39 -10.85
C GLY A 79 -8.88 -0.26 -10.38
N SER A 80 -7.91 -0.28 -11.30
CA SER A 80 -6.50 -0.09 -10.95
C SER A 80 -6.20 1.30 -10.37
N MET A 81 -6.86 2.34 -10.86
CA MET A 81 -6.71 3.72 -10.34
C MET A 81 -7.30 3.87 -8.94
N ILE A 82 -8.49 3.30 -8.68
CA ILE A 82 -9.13 3.31 -7.36
C ILE A 82 -8.32 2.49 -6.36
N LEU A 83 -7.84 1.31 -6.77
CA LEU A 83 -7.04 0.42 -5.91
C LEU A 83 -5.73 1.10 -5.51
N ALA A 84 -5.00 1.65 -6.49
CA ALA A 84 -3.75 2.35 -6.24
C ALA A 84 -3.97 3.64 -5.45
N GLY A 85 -4.97 4.45 -5.82
CA GLY A 85 -5.21 5.77 -5.24
C GLY A 85 -5.76 5.72 -3.82
N ILE A 86 -6.73 4.84 -3.54
CA ILE A 86 -7.54 4.90 -2.32
C ILE A 86 -7.30 3.67 -1.43
N MET A 87 -7.38 2.46 -1.97
CA MET A 87 -7.44 1.24 -1.16
C MET A 87 -6.18 1.02 -0.31
N LEU A 88 -5.00 1.25 -0.90
CA LEU A 88 -3.73 1.18 -0.16
C LEU A 88 -3.70 2.23 0.96
N LYS A 89 -4.15 3.46 0.68
CA LYS A 89 -4.11 4.59 1.63
C LYS A 89 -5.05 4.37 2.80
N LEU A 90 -6.19 3.72 2.59
CA LEU A 90 -7.09 3.31 3.67
C LEU A 90 -6.40 2.34 4.64
N GLY A 91 -5.48 1.49 4.16
CA GLY A 91 -4.65 0.65 5.02
C GLY A 91 -3.70 1.46 5.91
N GLY A 92 -2.98 2.42 5.33
CA GLY A 92 -2.06 3.30 6.07
C GLY A 92 -2.79 4.24 7.04
N TYR A 93 -3.93 4.79 6.64
CA TYR A 93 -4.79 5.59 7.51
C TYR A 93 -5.36 4.76 8.68
N GLY A 94 -5.71 3.50 8.42
CA GLY A 94 -6.12 2.57 9.47
C GLY A 94 -5.04 2.36 10.53
N LEU A 95 -3.78 2.16 10.10
CA LEU A 95 -2.64 2.10 11.02
C LEU A 95 -2.50 3.39 11.82
N LEU A 96 -2.55 4.56 11.18
CA LEU A 96 -2.46 5.86 11.87
C LEU A 96 -3.49 6.02 12.99
N ARG A 97 -4.69 5.46 12.84
CA ARG A 97 -5.75 5.54 13.87
C ARG A 97 -5.61 4.51 14.98
N VAL A 98 -4.99 3.36 14.69
CA VAL A 98 -4.87 2.25 15.64
C VAL A 98 -3.59 2.34 16.48
N LEU A 99 -2.52 2.86 15.91
CA LEU A 99 -1.21 3.01 16.57
C LEU A 99 -1.23 3.80 17.91
N PRO A 100 -2.00 4.90 18.07
CA PRO A 100 -1.97 5.70 19.29
C PRO A 100 -2.33 4.92 20.57
N PHE A 101 -3.38 4.09 20.54
CA PHE A 101 -3.77 3.29 21.72
C PHE A 101 -3.01 1.96 21.86
N LEU A 102 -2.16 1.61 20.88
CA LEU A 102 -1.27 0.44 20.91
C LEU A 102 0.20 0.83 21.17
N GLN A 103 0.46 2.02 21.71
CA GLN A 103 1.83 2.56 21.82
C GLN A 103 2.78 1.68 22.63
N LEU A 104 2.34 1.11 23.76
CA LEU A 104 3.17 0.23 24.61
C LEU A 104 3.68 -1.00 23.84
N MET A 105 2.78 -1.69 23.14
CA MET A 105 3.12 -2.85 22.33
C MET A 105 3.86 -2.47 21.05
N GLY A 106 3.56 -1.31 20.47
CA GLY A 106 4.27 -0.77 19.33
C GLY A 106 5.77 -0.60 19.59
N LEU A 107 6.16 -0.07 20.75
CA LEU A 107 7.57 0.07 21.12
C LEU A 107 8.29 -1.29 21.20
N LYS A 108 7.59 -2.37 21.59
CA LYS A 108 8.15 -3.72 21.68
C LYS A 108 8.29 -4.39 20.32
N PHE A 109 7.31 -4.26 19.41
CA PHE A 109 7.26 -5.07 18.18
C PHE A 109 7.56 -4.32 16.88
N ASN A 110 7.45 -2.99 16.85
CA ASN A 110 7.52 -2.23 15.59
C ASN A 110 8.86 -2.39 14.85
N TYR A 111 9.97 -2.64 15.56
CA TYR A 111 11.29 -2.83 14.92
C TYR A 111 11.30 -3.98 13.92
N ILE A 112 10.51 -5.04 14.18
CA ILE A 112 10.39 -6.21 13.30
C ILE A 112 9.81 -5.76 11.95
N TRP A 113 8.72 -5.00 11.98
CA TRP A 113 8.05 -4.51 10.77
C TRP A 113 8.90 -3.50 9.99
N ILE A 114 9.68 -2.67 10.70
CA ILE A 114 10.63 -1.75 10.06
C ILE A 114 11.69 -2.55 9.29
N SER A 115 12.26 -3.60 9.89
CA SER A 115 13.30 -4.41 9.22
C SER A 115 12.77 -5.09 7.95
N ILE A 116 11.59 -5.70 8.02
CA ILE A 116 10.99 -6.42 6.89
C ILE A 116 10.59 -5.45 5.76
N SER A 117 10.05 -4.27 6.12
CA SER A 117 9.63 -3.28 5.13
C SER A 117 10.80 -2.65 4.37
N LEU A 118 11.91 -2.34 5.04
CA LEU A 118 13.10 -1.76 4.40
C LEU A 118 13.81 -2.77 3.49
N VAL A 119 14.12 -3.97 3.99
CA VAL A 119 14.75 -5.03 3.19
C VAL A 119 13.85 -5.41 2.01
N GLY A 120 12.56 -5.52 2.27
CA GLY A 120 11.57 -5.83 1.26
C GLY A 120 11.41 -4.77 0.18
N GLY A 121 11.45 -3.49 0.55
CA GLY A 121 11.43 -2.38 -0.40
C GLY A 121 12.61 -2.43 -1.37
N VAL A 122 13.81 -2.74 -0.88
CA VAL A 122 15.00 -2.93 -1.72
C VAL A 122 14.81 -4.11 -2.67
N LEU A 123 14.37 -5.27 -2.18
CA LEU A 123 14.17 -6.45 -3.02
C LEU A 123 13.11 -6.24 -4.11
N VAL A 124 12.01 -5.58 -3.77
CA VAL A 124 10.96 -5.24 -4.76
C VAL A 124 11.46 -4.24 -5.80
N SER A 125 12.29 -3.27 -5.40
CA SER A 125 12.88 -2.33 -6.35
C SER A 125 13.79 -3.03 -7.38
N LEU A 126 14.53 -4.07 -6.96
CA LEU A 126 15.33 -4.90 -7.87
C LEU A 126 14.46 -5.73 -8.81
N ILE A 127 13.34 -6.27 -8.32
CA ILE A 127 12.36 -6.99 -9.16
C ILE A 127 11.78 -6.05 -10.22
N CYS A 128 11.51 -4.79 -9.84
CA CYS A 128 10.97 -3.77 -10.75
C CYS A 128 11.87 -3.55 -11.98
N LEU A 129 13.20 -3.55 -11.81
CA LEU A 129 14.15 -3.37 -12.91
C LEU A 129 14.04 -4.46 -14.01
N ARG A 130 13.54 -5.65 -13.66
CA ARG A 130 13.39 -6.77 -14.61
C ARG A 130 12.01 -6.82 -15.27
N GLN A 131 11.07 -5.97 -14.84
CA GLN A 131 9.69 -6.10 -15.27
C GLN A 131 9.48 -5.50 -16.66
N THR A 132 8.93 -6.31 -17.59
CA THR A 132 8.68 -5.90 -18.97
C THR A 132 7.29 -5.28 -19.18
N ASP A 133 6.35 -5.55 -18.28
CA ASP A 133 4.96 -5.07 -18.38
C ASP A 133 4.74 -3.76 -17.64
N LEU A 134 4.22 -2.74 -18.32
CA LEU A 134 4.00 -1.40 -17.76
C LEU A 134 3.11 -1.38 -16.51
N LYS A 135 1.96 -2.07 -16.53
CA LYS A 135 1.05 -2.11 -15.37
C LYS A 135 1.68 -2.81 -14.16
N ALA A 136 2.46 -3.86 -14.41
CA ALA A 136 3.13 -4.59 -13.35
C ALA A 136 4.30 -3.77 -12.78
N LEU A 137 5.04 -3.05 -13.62
CA LEU A 137 6.10 -2.12 -13.21
C LEU A 137 5.55 -1.09 -12.20
N ILE A 138 4.45 -0.41 -12.56
CA ILE A 138 3.78 0.59 -11.68
C ILE A 138 3.27 -0.07 -10.38
N ALA A 139 2.76 -1.30 -10.47
CA ALA A 139 2.30 -2.03 -9.30
C ALA A 139 3.45 -2.39 -8.34
N TYR A 140 4.59 -2.87 -8.84
CA TYR A 140 5.75 -3.18 -8.01
C TYR A 140 6.40 -1.92 -7.41
N SER A 141 6.48 -0.82 -8.15
CA SER A 141 6.97 0.44 -7.56
C SER A 141 6.08 0.90 -6.40
N SER A 142 4.76 0.70 -6.50
CA SER A 142 3.83 1.06 -5.42
C SER A 142 4.05 0.26 -4.12
N VAL A 143 4.44 -1.01 -4.23
CA VAL A 143 4.81 -1.82 -3.06
C VAL A 143 6.07 -1.28 -2.40
N ALA A 144 7.07 -0.85 -3.18
CA ALA A 144 8.30 -0.26 -2.64
C ALA A 144 8.04 1.05 -1.88
N HIS A 145 7.27 1.98 -2.47
CA HIS A 145 6.92 3.24 -1.81
C HIS A 145 6.07 3.03 -0.55
N MET A 146 5.07 2.13 -0.58
CA MET A 146 4.27 1.82 0.60
C MET A 146 5.07 1.10 1.69
N GLY A 147 6.12 0.37 1.33
CA GLY A 147 7.11 -0.16 2.29
C GLY A 147 7.82 0.94 3.08
N ILE A 148 8.17 2.05 2.42
CA ILE A 148 8.78 3.22 3.08
C ILE A 148 7.76 3.92 3.99
N VAL A 149 6.50 4.07 3.54
CA VAL A 149 5.41 4.59 4.37
C VAL A 149 5.27 3.76 5.65
N LEU A 150 5.27 2.43 5.51
CA LEU A 150 5.13 1.51 6.63
C LEU A 150 6.28 1.65 7.63
N ALA A 151 7.52 1.72 7.15
CA ALA A 151 8.68 1.95 8.00
C ALA A 151 8.55 3.27 8.77
N GLY A 152 8.15 4.36 8.09
CA GLY A 152 7.95 5.67 8.70
C GLY A 152 6.86 5.68 9.77
N LEU A 153 5.70 5.07 9.50
CA LEU A 153 4.59 4.94 10.46
C LEU A 153 5.00 4.17 11.72
N MET A 154 5.74 3.08 11.55
CA MET A 154 6.13 2.20 12.66
C MET A 154 7.18 2.82 13.59
N THR A 155 7.86 3.90 13.19
CA THR A 155 8.78 4.63 14.10
C THR A 155 8.04 5.36 15.22
N MET A 156 6.74 5.63 15.09
CA MET A 156 5.94 6.42 16.05
C MET A 156 6.49 7.83 16.35
N THR A 157 7.42 8.33 15.52
CA THR A 157 7.95 9.69 15.64
C THR A 157 7.07 10.68 14.88
N TYR A 158 6.99 11.92 15.35
CA TYR A 158 6.21 12.96 14.68
C TYR A 158 6.68 13.19 13.23
N SER A 159 8.01 13.25 13.00
CA SER A 159 8.58 13.38 11.66
C SER A 159 8.25 12.19 10.75
N GLY A 160 8.33 10.96 11.28
CA GLY A 160 7.95 9.76 10.54
C GLY A 160 6.46 9.74 10.15
N ILE A 161 5.58 10.14 11.06
CA ILE A 161 4.14 10.24 10.81
C ILE A 161 3.84 11.32 9.76
N CYS A 162 4.41 12.51 9.88
CA CYS A 162 4.23 13.58 8.89
C CYS A 162 4.74 13.16 7.50
N GLY A 163 5.95 12.60 7.42
CA GLY A 163 6.54 12.17 6.15
C GLY A 163 5.77 11.02 5.48
N SER A 164 5.34 10.03 6.27
CA SER A 164 4.52 8.92 5.77
C SER A 164 3.16 9.40 5.26
N TYR A 165 2.53 10.37 5.94
CA TYR A 165 1.28 10.98 5.50
C TYR A 165 1.42 11.74 4.18
N THR A 166 2.46 12.57 4.05
CA THR A 166 2.72 13.30 2.80
C THR A 166 3.00 12.35 1.64
N LEU A 167 3.76 11.27 1.87
CA LEU A 167 4.09 10.31 0.83
C LEU A 167 2.87 9.49 0.39
N MET A 168 1.96 9.16 1.31
CA MET A 168 0.68 8.50 0.97
C MET A 168 -0.15 9.34 0.00
N ILE A 169 -0.25 10.65 0.25
CA ILE A 169 -1.01 11.57 -0.61
C ILE A 169 -0.31 11.71 -1.97
N ALA A 170 0.99 12.03 -1.96
CA ALA A 170 1.78 12.22 -3.17
C ALA A 170 1.72 10.98 -4.07
N HIS A 171 1.97 9.79 -3.50
CA HIS A 171 1.87 8.54 -4.24
C HIS A 171 0.44 8.29 -4.75
N GLY A 172 -0.61 8.65 -4.02
CA GLY A 172 -1.99 8.54 -4.47
C GLY A 172 -2.24 9.23 -5.81
N LEU A 173 -1.76 10.47 -5.93
CA LEU A 173 -1.87 11.27 -7.13
C LEU A 173 -0.95 10.75 -8.25
N CYS A 174 0.31 10.45 -7.94
CA CYS A 174 1.28 10.05 -8.96
C CYS A 174 0.96 8.67 -9.56
N SER A 175 0.67 7.67 -8.71
CA SER A 175 0.37 6.30 -9.18
C SER A 175 -0.92 6.23 -10.01
N SER A 176 -1.97 6.97 -9.64
CA SER A 176 -3.21 7.01 -10.41
C SER A 176 -2.99 7.67 -11.78
N GLY A 177 -2.19 8.73 -11.83
CA GLY A 177 -1.73 9.35 -13.08
C GLY A 177 -0.96 8.37 -13.97
N LEU A 178 0.01 7.63 -13.41
CA LEU A 178 0.78 6.63 -14.16
C LEU A 178 -0.10 5.49 -14.71
N PHE A 179 -1.09 5.01 -13.96
CA PHE A 179 -2.04 4.01 -14.46
C PHE A 179 -2.91 4.55 -15.60
N CYS A 180 -3.31 5.82 -15.55
CA CYS A 180 -4.01 6.49 -16.65
C CYS A 180 -3.11 6.57 -17.89
N LEU A 181 -1.86 7.01 -17.72
CA LEU A 181 -0.91 7.13 -18.82
C LEU A 181 -0.59 5.78 -19.48
N ALA A 182 -0.40 4.74 -18.67
CA ALA A 182 -0.20 3.38 -19.16
C ALA A 182 -1.42 2.90 -19.98
N ASN A 183 -2.64 3.28 -19.58
CA ASN A 183 -3.82 2.91 -20.35
C ASN A 183 -3.92 3.64 -21.69
N ILE A 184 -3.63 4.94 -21.75
CA ILE A 184 -3.63 5.68 -23.02
C ILE A 184 -2.64 5.05 -24.01
N SER A 185 -1.46 4.63 -23.53
CA SER A 185 -0.49 3.90 -24.38
C SER A 185 -1.03 2.53 -24.84
N TYR A 186 -1.77 1.83 -23.98
CA TYR A 186 -2.38 0.55 -24.29
C TYR A 186 -3.51 0.67 -25.32
N GLU A 187 -4.37 1.69 -25.21
CA GLU A 187 -5.45 1.94 -26.18
C GLU A 187 -4.92 2.27 -27.58
N ARG A 188 -3.71 2.85 -27.68
CA ARG A 188 -3.10 3.25 -28.95
C ARG A 188 -2.32 2.13 -29.63
N LEU A 189 -1.55 1.36 -28.86
CA LEU A 189 -0.65 0.32 -29.39
C LEU A 189 -1.20 -1.10 -29.22
N GLY A 190 -2.26 -1.30 -28.44
CA GLY A 190 -2.83 -2.60 -28.12
C GLY A 190 -1.94 -3.49 -27.24
N SER A 191 -0.81 -2.98 -26.76
CA SER A 191 0.21 -3.76 -26.05
C SER A 191 0.62 -3.08 -24.73
N ARG A 192 0.96 -3.92 -23.73
CA ARG A 192 1.41 -3.47 -22.40
C ARG A 192 2.93 -3.55 -22.22
N SER A 193 3.64 -4.10 -23.19
CA SER A 193 5.07 -4.38 -23.07
C SER A 193 5.90 -3.12 -23.31
N LEU A 194 6.91 -2.89 -22.47
CA LEU A 194 7.85 -1.78 -22.61
C LEU A 194 8.60 -1.79 -23.95
N LEU A 195 8.89 -2.99 -24.48
CA LEU A 195 9.64 -3.16 -25.73
C LEU A 195 8.88 -2.65 -26.97
N ILE A 196 7.56 -2.84 -27.01
CA ILE A 196 6.71 -2.37 -28.10
C ILE A 196 6.43 -0.86 -27.94
N ASN A 197 6.28 -0.39 -26.70
CA ASN A 197 5.95 1.01 -26.41
C ASN A 197 7.16 1.96 -26.46
N LYS A 198 8.28 1.54 -27.05
CA LYS A 198 9.48 2.38 -27.24
C LYS A 198 9.24 3.44 -28.32
N GLY A 199 9.94 4.59 -28.22
CA GLY A 199 9.93 5.62 -29.26
C GLY A 199 8.68 6.50 -29.33
N LEU A 200 7.79 6.44 -28.33
CA LEU A 200 6.58 7.27 -28.27
C LEU A 200 6.84 8.78 -28.21
N LEU A 201 8.06 9.20 -27.86
CA LEU A 201 8.43 10.62 -27.76
C LEU A 201 8.25 11.37 -29.08
N ASN A 202 8.52 10.72 -30.22
CA ASN A 202 8.38 11.33 -31.55
C ASN A 202 6.92 11.52 -31.97
N PHE A 203 6.03 10.63 -31.52
CA PHE A 203 4.61 10.64 -31.91
C PHE A 203 3.73 11.43 -30.94
N MET A 204 4.07 11.42 -29.64
CA MET A 204 3.25 12.01 -28.58
C MET A 204 4.13 12.75 -27.55
N PRO A 205 4.69 13.93 -27.90
CA PRO A 205 5.61 14.65 -27.03
C PRO A 205 4.94 15.18 -25.76
N SER A 206 3.67 15.59 -25.84
CA SER A 206 2.89 16.02 -24.67
C SER A 206 2.69 14.88 -23.67
N MET A 207 2.46 13.67 -24.17
CA MET A 207 2.35 12.47 -23.35
C MET A 207 3.69 12.14 -22.66
N ALA A 208 4.80 12.27 -23.38
CA ALA A 208 6.13 12.06 -22.82
C ALA A 208 6.45 13.05 -21.69
N LEU A 209 6.00 14.30 -21.80
CA LEU A 209 6.13 15.29 -20.72
C LEU A 209 5.36 14.86 -19.46
N TRP A 210 4.13 14.37 -19.60
CA TRP A 210 3.37 13.86 -18.45
C TRP A 210 4.02 12.64 -17.80
N TRP A 211 4.57 11.71 -18.60
CA TRP A 211 5.35 10.57 -18.09
C TRP A 211 6.57 11.03 -17.29
N PHE A 212 7.30 12.03 -17.77
CA PHE A 212 8.46 12.57 -17.07
C PHE A 212 8.05 13.20 -15.73
N LEU A 213 7.05 14.08 -15.73
CA LEU A 213 6.61 14.76 -14.51
C LEU A 213 6.17 13.76 -13.44
N LEU A 214 5.33 12.79 -13.80
CA LEU A 214 4.79 11.80 -12.86
C LEU A 214 5.79 10.72 -12.42
N SER A 215 6.89 10.53 -13.15
CA SER A 215 7.95 9.59 -12.75
C SER A 215 9.03 10.24 -11.90
N SER A 216 9.23 11.56 -12.04
CA SER A 216 10.19 12.33 -11.25
C SER A 216 9.72 12.67 -9.82
N SER A 217 8.40 12.55 -9.57
CA SER A 217 7.72 12.86 -8.31
C SER A 217 7.53 11.63 -7.42
#